data_AF-A0A4R3FTQ7-F1
#
_entry.id   AF-A0A4R3FTQ7-F1
#
_cell.length_a   1.000
_cell.length_b   1.000
_cell.length_c   1.000
_cell.angle_alpha   90.00
_cell.angle_beta   90.00
_cell.angle_gamma   90.00
#
_symmetry.space_group_name_H-M   'P 1'
#
loop_
_entity.id
_entity.type
_entity.pdbx_description
1 polymer ?
#
loop_
_entity_poly.entity_id
_entity_poly.type
_entity_poly.pdbx_seq_one_letter_code
_entity_poly.pdbx_strand_id
1 'polypeptide(L)'
;MSVATQTNFAAALMDVGSSVPDGLMAWNGPRPERRFGVYRNNVAVGLMGAIASRFPMAEKIVGKEFFAGMAHEFIRLHPPRSPLLLAYGNDFADFVETFEPAREVAYLPDVIRLEAARSRAYHAVDATPLDMALLAAVEPERLAGLRFDMHPSITIFRSMYPALTIWAMNAGETELAPVEDWMGEDALVVRPFMIVEVLRLPPGGAAFLQSLESGSDLAAAVEAATTEAADFDLSANLAGALQAGAFASIRQEPLE
;
A
#
# COMPACT_ATOMS: atom_id res chain seq x y z
N MET A 1 18.61 25.06 20.75
CA MET A 1 19.36 24.04 19.97
C MET A 1 19.27 24.46 18.51
N SER A 2 20.38 24.56 17.79
CA SER A 2 20.36 25.04 16.40
C SER A 2 19.85 23.95 15.45
N VAL A 3 19.32 24.34 14.29
CA VAL A 3 18.95 23.40 13.21
C VAL A 3 20.16 22.57 12.80
N ALA A 4 21.34 23.19 12.67
CA ALA A 4 22.57 22.48 12.34
C ALA A 4 22.94 21.40 13.37
N THR A 5 22.74 21.67 14.66
CA THR A 5 22.96 20.68 15.73
C THR A 5 21.98 19.50 15.60
N GLN A 6 20.71 19.77 15.30
CA GLN A 6 19.69 18.73 15.12
C GLN A 6 19.96 17.88 13.87
N THR A 7 20.36 18.51 12.76
CA THR A 7 20.72 17.82 11.51
C THR A 7 21.95 16.93 11.70
N ASN A 8 23.01 17.43 12.32
CA ASN A 8 24.21 16.64 12.59
C ASN A 8 23.91 15.48 13.55
N PHE A 9 23.05 15.71 14.55
CA PHE A 9 22.60 14.65 15.45
C PHE A 9 21.84 13.57 14.69
N ALA A 10 20.83 13.93 13.89
CA ALA A 10 20.04 12.99 13.11
C ALA A 10 20.89 12.18 12.12
N ALA A 11 21.81 12.83 11.41
CA ALA A 11 22.72 12.15 10.48
C ALA A 11 23.59 11.11 11.20
N ALA A 12 24.15 11.46 12.37
CA ALA A 12 24.97 10.54 13.16
C ALA A 12 24.18 9.38 13.80
N LEU A 13 22.84 9.44 13.83
CA LEU A 13 22.01 8.29 14.22
C LEU A 13 21.90 7.25 13.11
N MET A 14 21.93 7.68 11.84
CA MET A 14 21.72 6.81 10.69
C MET A 14 23.03 6.17 10.19
N ASP A 15 24.17 6.72 10.55
CA ASP A 15 25.49 6.18 10.23
C ASP A 15 26.17 5.59 11.47
N VAL A 16 26.33 4.26 11.49
CA VAL A 16 27.01 3.52 12.56
C VAL A 16 28.51 3.87 12.63
N GLY A 17 29.13 4.26 11.51
CA GLY A 17 30.54 4.67 11.44
C GLY A 17 30.81 6.10 11.92
N SER A 18 29.77 6.94 12.01
CA SER A 18 29.91 8.34 12.41
C SER A 18 30.29 8.50 13.89
N SER A 19 31.20 9.43 14.14
CA SER A 19 31.55 9.90 15.48
C SER A 19 30.35 10.57 16.14
N VAL A 20 30.39 10.63 17.46
CA VAL A 20 29.37 11.34 18.25
C VAL A 20 29.45 12.84 17.92
N PRO A 21 28.33 13.51 17.62
CA PRO A 21 28.34 14.95 17.35
C PRO A 21 28.96 15.78 18.48
N ASP A 22 29.76 16.78 18.10
CA ASP A 22 30.38 17.70 19.05
C ASP A 22 29.34 18.46 19.88
N GLY A 23 29.65 18.69 21.16
CA GLY A 23 28.79 19.43 22.08
C GLY A 23 27.67 18.61 22.75
N LEU A 24 27.61 17.29 22.50
CA LEU A 24 26.74 16.38 23.27
C LEU A 24 27.28 16.20 24.69
N MET A 25 26.41 16.37 25.68
CA MET A 25 26.70 16.10 27.08
C MET A 25 25.78 14.99 27.59
N ALA A 26 26.34 14.04 28.36
CA ALA A 26 25.53 13.10 29.11
C ALA A 26 25.28 13.66 30.52
N TRP A 27 24.03 13.60 30.98
CA TRP A 27 23.63 14.11 32.30
C TRP A 27 24.37 13.45 33.47
N ASN A 28 24.92 12.24 33.26
CA ASN A 28 25.57 11.43 34.29
C ASN A 28 27.07 11.19 34.05
N GLY A 29 27.73 11.98 33.19
CA GLY A 29 29.18 11.89 33.04
C GLY A 29 29.74 12.45 31.73
N PRO A 30 31.08 12.51 31.61
CA PRO A 30 31.76 13.19 30.50
C PRO A 30 31.84 12.37 29.20
N ARG A 31 31.25 11.16 29.16
CA ARG A 31 31.35 10.21 28.04
C ARG A 31 29.99 9.98 27.38
N PRO A 32 29.53 10.86 26.48
CA PRO A 32 28.25 10.73 25.80
C PRO A 32 28.21 9.55 24.83
N GLU A 33 29.35 8.99 24.43
CA GLU A 33 29.49 8.00 23.36
C GLU A 33 28.69 6.73 23.63
N ARG A 34 28.76 6.22 24.87
CA ARG A 34 28.01 5.01 25.24
C ARG A 34 26.50 5.23 25.16
N ARG A 35 26.00 6.38 25.64
CA ARG A 35 24.56 6.69 25.62
C ARG A 35 24.08 6.97 24.21
N PHE A 36 24.88 7.69 23.42
CA PHE A 36 24.58 7.93 22.02
C PHE A 36 24.55 6.63 21.23
N GLY A 37 25.49 5.70 21.47
CA GLY A 37 25.46 4.36 20.86
C GLY A 37 24.20 3.56 21.22
N VAL A 38 23.77 3.57 22.49
CA VAL A 38 22.50 2.94 22.90
C VAL A 38 21.30 3.58 22.20
N TYR A 39 21.26 4.92 22.14
CA TYR A 39 20.17 5.63 21.49
C TYR A 39 20.13 5.37 19.98
N ARG A 40 21.29 5.37 19.31
CA ARG A 40 21.46 4.99 17.90
C ARG A 40 20.90 3.60 17.62
N ASN A 41 21.27 2.62 18.45
CA ASN A 41 20.79 1.25 18.33
C ASN A 41 19.26 1.17 18.52
N ASN A 42 18.71 1.90 19.49
CA ASN A 42 17.26 1.92 19.71
C ASN A 42 16.51 2.53 18.53
N VAL A 43 17.05 3.58 17.90
CA VAL A 43 16.46 4.15 16.68
C VAL A 43 16.46 3.12 15.55
N ALA A 44 17.60 2.47 15.28
CA ALA A 44 17.69 1.46 14.23
C ALA A 44 16.72 0.28 14.47
N VAL A 45 16.69 -0.26 15.70
CA VAL A 45 15.77 -1.35 16.09
C VAL A 45 14.31 -0.90 15.98
N GLY A 46 13.98 0.32 16.40
CA GLY A 46 12.63 0.86 16.29
C GLY A 46 12.16 1.02 14.85
N LEU A 47 13.04 1.49 13.96
CA LEU A 47 12.73 1.64 12.54
C LEU A 47 12.58 0.29 11.84
N MET A 48 13.45 -0.68 12.12
CA MET A 48 13.31 -2.03 11.59
C MET A 48 12.00 -2.68 12.07
N GLY A 49 11.67 -2.52 13.35
CA GLY A 49 10.42 -3.00 13.92
C GLY A 49 9.18 -2.35 13.28
N ALA A 50 9.25 -1.05 12.98
CA ALA A 50 8.17 -0.35 12.29
C ALA A 50 7.96 -0.90 10.86
N ILE A 51 9.04 -1.12 10.10
CA ILE A 51 8.97 -1.71 8.75
C ILE A 51 8.42 -3.15 8.81
N ALA A 52 8.91 -3.99 9.73
CA ALA A 52 8.40 -5.35 9.90
C ALA A 52 6.92 -5.39 10.29
N SER A 53 6.49 -4.51 11.20
CA SER A 53 5.08 -4.42 11.60
C SER A 53 4.15 -3.98 10.48
N ARG A 54 4.67 -3.24 9.50
CA ARG A 54 3.92 -2.75 8.34
C ARG A 54 3.84 -3.80 7.22
N PHE A 55 4.86 -4.65 7.10
CA PHE A 55 4.96 -5.67 6.05
C PHE A 55 5.16 -7.09 6.59
N PRO A 56 4.28 -7.57 7.48
CA PRO A 56 4.44 -8.87 8.13
C PRO A 56 4.37 -10.05 7.14
N MET A 57 3.66 -9.94 6.02
CA MET A 57 3.60 -11.02 5.03
C MET A 57 4.89 -11.08 4.22
N ALA A 58 5.44 -9.94 3.83
CA ALA A 58 6.77 -9.88 3.23
C ALA A 58 7.83 -10.51 4.15
N GLU A 59 7.82 -10.20 5.45
CA GLU A 59 8.72 -10.84 6.44
C GLU A 59 8.51 -12.35 6.52
N LYS A 60 7.26 -12.81 6.53
CA LYS A 60 6.93 -14.24 6.59
C LYS A 60 7.44 -15.00 5.36
N ILE A 61 7.34 -14.39 4.17
CA ILE A 61 7.77 -15.00 2.89
C ILE A 61 9.28 -15.20 2.85
N VAL A 62 10.05 -14.17 3.18
CA VAL A 62 11.53 -14.20 3.04
C VAL A 62 12.25 -14.67 4.31
N GLY A 63 11.55 -14.72 5.44
CA GLY A 63 12.12 -15.01 6.74
C GLY A 63 12.67 -13.76 7.45
N LYS A 64 12.73 -13.84 8.78
CA LYS A 64 13.04 -12.70 9.66
C LYS A 64 14.44 -12.14 9.43
N GLU A 65 15.43 -13.02 9.26
CA GLU A 65 16.84 -12.63 9.11
C GLU A 65 17.06 -11.89 7.79
N PHE A 66 16.51 -12.40 6.70
CA PHE A 66 16.60 -11.74 5.39
C PHE A 66 15.85 -10.41 5.40
N PHE A 67 14.62 -10.40 5.93
CA PHE A 67 13.83 -9.19 6.03
C PHE A 67 14.51 -8.11 6.87
N ALA A 68 15.12 -8.48 8.00
CA ALA A 68 15.85 -7.54 8.85
C ALA A 68 17.05 -6.92 8.11
N GLY A 69 17.82 -7.72 7.35
CA GLY A 69 18.92 -7.20 6.53
C GLY A 69 18.43 -6.25 5.42
N MET A 70 17.35 -6.61 4.75
CA MET A 70 16.72 -5.80 3.71
C MET A 70 16.16 -4.47 4.27
N ALA A 71 15.45 -4.53 5.41
CA ALA A 71 14.94 -3.35 6.09
C ALA A 71 16.07 -2.44 6.58
N HIS A 72 17.16 -3.01 7.09
CA HIS A 72 18.34 -2.25 7.52
C HIS A 72 18.94 -1.43 6.37
N GLU A 73 19.14 -2.05 5.19
CA GLU A 73 19.64 -1.34 4.01
C GLU A 73 18.65 -0.28 3.51
N PHE A 74 17.35 -0.57 3.51
CA PHE A 74 16.33 0.42 3.18
C PHE A 74 16.42 1.64 4.11
N ILE A 75 16.50 1.42 5.43
CA ILE A 75 16.54 2.49 6.43
C ILE A 75 17.77 3.38 6.26
N ARG A 76 18.91 2.77 5.93
CA ARG A 76 20.16 3.49 5.68
C ARG A 76 20.08 4.39 4.45
N LEU A 77 19.45 3.93 3.38
CA LEU A 77 19.31 4.66 2.12
C LEU A 77 18.12 5.63 2.10
N HIS A 78 17.08 5.32 2.86
CA HIS A 78 15.81 6.04 2.94
C HIS A 78 15.49 6.36 4.41
N PRO A 79 16.24 7.26 5.07
CA PRO A 79 15.96 7.65 6.43
C PRO A 79 14.60 8.35 6.55
N PRO A 80 13.87 8.21 7.67
CA PRO A 80 12.59 8.89 7.87
C PRO A 80 12.73 10.41 7.72
N ARG A 81 11.82 11.01 6.93
CA ARG A 81 11.74 12.47 6.74
C ARG A 81 10.69 13.14 7.63
N SER A 82 9.95 12.35 8.39
CA SER A 82 8.87 12.77 9.27
C SER A 82 8.94 11.98 10.58
N PRO A 83 8.57 12.59 11.73
CA PRO A 83 8.41 11.86 12.98
C PRO A 83 7.21 10.91 12.96
N LEU A 84 6.29 11.05 11.99
CA LEU A 84 5.16 10.15 11.80
C LEU A 84 5.61 8.92 11.01
N LEU A 85 5.85 7.80 11.71
CA LEU A 85 6.26 6.53 11.10
C LEU A 85 5.14 5.83 10.32
N LEU A 86 3.91 6.35 10.37
CA LEU A 86 2.76 5.79 9.68
C LEU A 86 2.93 5.69 8.16
N ALA A 87 3.62 6.66 7.58
CA ALA A 87 3.94 6.70 6.16
C ALA A 87 5.34 6.14 5.86
N TYR A 88 6.11 5.79 6.90
CA TYR A 88 7.46 5.27 6.72
C TYR A 88 7.41 3.87 6.11
N GLY A 89 8.20 3.66 5.06
CA GLY A 89 8.16 2.43 4.25
C GLY A 89 7.28 2.52 3.00
N ASN A 90 6.68 3.66 2.66
CA ASN A 90 5.95 3.80 1.38
C ASN A 90 6.83 3.47 0.16
N ASP A 91 8.11 3.86 0.20
CA ASP A 91 9.08 3.61 -0.87
C ASP A 91 9.74 2.22 -0.76
N PHE A 92 9.31 1.38 0.19
CA PHE A 92 9.98 0.10 0.46
C PHE A 92 9.81 -0.88 -0.69
N ALA A 93 8.64 -0.96 -1.31
CA ALA A 93 8.43 -1.82 -2.46
C ALA A 93 9.36 -1.47 -3.63
N ASP A 94 9.47 -0.19 -3.96
CA ASP A 94 10.31 0.30 -5.06
C ASP A 94 11.80 0.08 -4.76
N PHE A 95 12.21 0.21 -3.49
CA PHE A 95 13.54 -0.21 -3.06
C PHE A 95 13.76 -1.71 -3.28
N VAL A 96 12.84 -2.57 -2.83
CA VAL A 96 12.96 -4.03 -2.92
C VAL A 96 12.99 -4.50 -4.38
N GLU A 97 12.26 -3.84 -5.28
CA GLU A 97 12.29 -4.12 -6.71
C GLU A 97 13.70 -3.97 -7.33
N THR A 98 14.51 -3.06 -6.78
CA THR A 98 15.91 -2.83 -7.21
C THR A 98 16.95 -3.52 -6.32
N PHE A 99 16.51 -4.21 -5.26
CA PHE A 99 17.39 -4.85 -4.29
C PHE A 99 17.83 -6.23 -4.79
N GLU A 100 19.02 -6.30 -5.39
CA GLU A 100 19.57 -7.51 -6.03
C GLU A 100 19.43 -8.80 -5.19
N PRO A 101 19.64 -8.82 -3.85
CA PRO A 101 19.44 -10.04 -3.06
C PRO A 101 18.00 -10.58 -3.04
N ALA A 102 16.99 -9.77 -3.35
CA ALA A 102 15.57 -10.18 -3.40
C ALA A 102 15.11 -10.62 -4.80
N ARG A 103 16.00 -10.61 -5.81
CA ARG A 103 15.63 -10.84 -7.22
C ARG A 103 15.02 -12.21 -7.50
N GLU A 104 15.32 -13.22 -6.68
CA GLU A 104 14.72 -14.57 -6.80
C GLU A 104 13.26 -14.61 -6.33
N VAL A 105 12.80 -13.61 -5.58
CA VAL A 105 11.43 -13.46 -5.09
C VAL A 105 10.77 -12.28 -5.79
N ALA A 106 10.68 -12.35 -7.13
CA ALA A 106 10.30 -11.20 -7.97
C ALA A 106 8.91 -10.60 -7.65
N TYR A 107 8.00 -11.37 -7.04
CA TYR A 107 6.67 -10.90 -6.62
C TYR A 107 6.66 -10.19 -5.26
N LEU A 108 7.77 -10.18 -4.52
CA LEU A 108 7.86 -9.60 -3.17
C LEU A 108 7.52 -8.10 -3.14
N PRO A 109 7.98 -7.25 -4.10
CA PRO A 109 7.55 -5.86 -4.17
C PRO A 109 6.04 -5.71 -4.24
N ASP A 110 5.35 -6.57 -4.98
CA ASP A 110 3.90 -6.51 -5.17
C ASP A 110 3.15 -6.92 -3.89
N VAL A 111 3.66 -7.90 -3.14
CA VAL A 111 3.15 -8.22 -1.79
C VAL A 111 3.31 -7.01 -0.86
N ILE A 112 4.47 -6.34 -0.89
CA ILE A 112 4.71 -5.13 -0.09
C ILE A 112 3.77 -3.99 -0.51
N ARG A 113 3.50 -3.80 -1.81
CA ARG A 113 2.54 -2.81 -2.32
C ARG A 113 1.12 -3.09 -1.85
N LEU A 114 0.72 -4.37 -1.81
CA LEU A 114 -0.58 -4.77 -1.30
C LEU A 114 -0.71 -4.47 0.20
N GLU A 115 0.29 -4.81 1.02
CA GLU A 115 0.30 -4.48 2.45
C GLU A 115 0.33 -2.95 2.70
N ALA A 116 1.05 -2.19 1.87
CA ALA A 116 1.03 -0.74 1.89
C ALA A 116 -0.37 -0.18 1.54
N ALA A 117 -1.05 -0.75 0.54
CA ALA A 117 -2.42 -0.39 0.17
C ALA A 117 -3.40 -0.65 1.32
N ARG A 118 -3.30 -1.81 1.99
CA ARG A 118 -4.10 -2.12 3.19
C ARG A 118 -3.87 -1.12 4.31
N SER A 119 -2.61 -0.77 4.56
CA SER A 119 -2.25 0.24 5.56
C SER A 119 -2.83 1.63 5.22
N ARG A 120 -2.79 2.03 3.94
CA ARG A 120 -3.42 3.28 3.48
C ARG A 120 -4.93 3.25 3.67
N ALA A 121 -5.59 2.17 3.27
CA ALA A 121 -7.03 1.99 3.44
C ALA A 121 -7.43 2.09 4.92
N TYR A 122 -6.66 1.50 5.83
CA TYR A 122 -6.88 1.57 7.28
C TYR A 122 -6.87 3.01 7.82
N HIS A 123 -6.02 3.88 7.27
CA HIS A 123 -5.89 5.28 7.71
C HIS A 123 -6.61 6.31 6.84
N ALA A 124 -7.33 5.86 5.81
CA ALA A 124 -8.12 6.74 4.97
C ALA A 124 -9.21 7.47 5.77
N VAL A 125 -9.70 8.60 5.25
CA VAL A 125 -10.84 9.30 5.85
C VAL A 125 -12.08 8.41 5.79
N ASP A 126 -12.87 8.40 6.86
CA ASP A 126 -14.14 7.66 6.88
C ASP A 126 -15.17 8.36 5.97
N ALA A 127 -15.85 7.58 5.14
CA ALA A 127 -16.94 8.05 4.29
C ALA A 127 -18.06 7.00 4.26
N THR A 128 -19.27 7.44 3.95
CA THR A 128 -20.40 6.52 3.75
C THR A 128 -20.38 6.05 2.29
N PRO A 129 -20.44 4.72 2.04
CA PRO A 129 -20.59 4.20 0.69
C PRO A 129 -21.88 4.67 0.02
N LEU A 130 -21.86 4.69 -1.32
CA LEU A 130 -23.00 4.98 -2.17
C LEU A 130 -24.18 4.08 -1.83
N ASP A 131 -25.34 4.67 -1.59
CA ASP A 131 -26.60 3.92 -1.49
C ASP A 131 -26.99 3.40 -2.88
N MET A 132 -27.09 2.07 -3.00
CA MET A 132 -27.50 1.40 -4.25
C MET A 132 -28.88 1.87 -4.74
N ALA A 133 -29.75 2.35 -3.86
CA ALA A 133 -31.05 2.91 -4.25
C ALA A 133 -30.90 4.17 -5.14
N LEU A 134 -29.82 4.95 -4.98
CA LEU A 134 -29.54 6.11 -5.83
C LEU A 134 -29.19 5.71 -7.25
N LEU A 135 -28.44 4.62 -7.42
CA LEU A 135 -28.11 4.10 -8.75
C LEU A 135 -29.34 3.50 -9.43
N ALA A 136 -30.19 2.79 -8.67
CA ALA A 136 -31.43 2.21 -9.17
C ALA A 136 -32.46 3.27 -9.64
N ALA A 137 -32.34 4.51 -9.15
CA ALA A 137 -33.18 5.63 -9.55
C ALA A 137 -32.68 6.36 -10.81
N VAL A 138 -31.53 5.97 -11.37
CA VAL A 138 -31.00 6.57 -12.61
C VAL A 138 -31.73 6.01 -13.82
N GLU A 139 -32.26 6.90 -14.65
CA GLU A 139 -32.88 6.52 -15.92
C GLU A 139 -31.90 5.79 -16.84
N PRO A 140 -32.31 4.72 -17.53
CA PRO A 140 -31.41 3.91 -18.38
C PRO A 140 -30.61 4.72 -19.40
N GLU A 141 -31.22 5.75 -20.00
CA GLU A 141 -30.60 6.61 -21.01
C GLU A 141 -29.44 7.45 -20.45
N ARG A 142 -29.39 7.61 -19.12
CA ARG A 142 -28.37 8.41 -18.42
C ARG A 142 -27.25 7.56 -17.82
N LEU A 143 -27.38 6.24 -17.81
CA LEU A 143 -26.39 5.34 -17.22
C LEU A 143 -25.01 5.49 -17.87
N ALA A 144 -24.97 5.61 -19.19
CA ALA A 144 -23.72 5.72 -19.95
C ALA A 144 -22.85 6.91 -19.51
N GLY A 145 -23.48 8.05 -19.19
CA GLY A 145 -22.81 9.28 -18.77
C GLY A 145 -22.58 9.41 -17.26
N LEU A 146 -22.81 8.34 -16.48
CA LEU A 146 -22.58 8.37 -15.03
C LEU A 146 -21.08 8.45 -14.73
N ARG A 147 -20.70 9.39 -13.85
CA ARG A 147 -19.38 9.44 -13.23
C ARG A 147 -19.49 9.03 -11.78
N PHE A 148 -18.45 8.40 -11.26
CA PHE A 148 -18.42 7.89 -9.89
C PHE A 148 -17.36 8.64 -9.08
N ASP A 149 -17.69 9.00 -7.86
CA ASP A 149 -16.70 9.42 -6.88
C ASP A 149 -16.33 8.20 -6.05
N MET A 150 -15.05 7.85 -6.07
CA MET A 150 -14.55 6.67 -5.37
C MET A 150 -14.56 6.87 -3.85
N HIS A 151 -14.71 5.78 -3.11
CA HIS A 151 -14.54 5.82 -1.66
C HIS A 151 -13.07 6.17 -1.33
N PRO A 152 -12.78 7.07 -0.38
CA PRO A 152 -11.42 7.57 -0.12
C PRO A 152 -10.41 6.51 0.35
N SER A 153 -10.89 5.33 0.75
CA SER A 153 -10.03 4.21 1.15
C SER A 153 -9.67 3.25 0.04
N ILE A 154 -10.17 3.44 -1.19
CA ILE A 154 -9.87 2.51 -2.26
C ILE A 154 -8.39 2.52 -2.64
N THR A 155 -7.90 1.37 -3.08
CA THR A 155 -6.70 1.28 -3.91
C THR A 155 -6.94 0.15 -4.89
N ILE A 156 -6.78 0.44 -6.18
CA ILE A 156 -6.77 -0.58 -7.23
C ILE A 156 -5.35 -1.10 -7.34
N PHE A 157 -5.16 -2.35 -6.94
CA PHE A 157 -3.89 -3.06 -6.96
C PHE A 157 -3.81 -3.93 -8.22
N ARG A 158 -2.66 -3.89 -8.89
CA ARG A 158 -2.36 -4.71 -10.06
C ARG A 158 -1.01 -5.37 -9.87
N SER A 159 -0.90 -6.64 -10.23
CA SER A 159 0.33 -7.42 -10.15
C SER A 159 0.44 -8.32 -11.35
N MET A 160 1.63 -8.44 -11.92
CA MET A 160 1.92 -9.43 -12.98
C MET A 160 2.15 -10.84 -12.44
N TYR A 161 2.16 -10.97 -11.11
CA TYR A 161 2.33 -12.20 -10.36
C TYR A 161 1.05 -12.55 -9.58
N PRO A 162 0.92 -13.79 -9.07
CA PRO A 162 -0.16 -14.18 -8.16
C PRO A 162 0.08 -13.65 -6.73
N ALA A 163 0.38 -12.35 -6.61
CA ALA A 163 0.79 -11.70 -5.37
C ALA A 163 -0.36 -11.65 -4.35
N LEU A 164 -1.61 -11.55 -4.80
CA LEU A 164 -2.78 -11.57 -3.92
C LEU A 164 -2.93 -12.96 -3.30
N THR A 165 -2.86 -14.01 -4.13
CA THR A 165 -2.94 -15.41 -3.71
C THR A 165 -1.82 -15.76 -2.73
N ILE A 166 -0.58 -15.38 -3.05
CA ILE A 166 0.58 -15.59 -2.16
C ILE A 166 0.41 -14.84 -0.84
N TRP A 167 -0.04 -13.58 -0.89
CA TRP A 167 -0.29 -12.79 0.30
C TRP A 167 -1.38 -13.41 1.18
N ALA A 168 -2.51 -13.83 0.60
CA ALA A 168 -3.64 -14.41 1.31
C ALA A 168 -3.26 -15.69 2.07
N MET A 169 -2.45 -16.57 1.46
CA MET A 169 -1.94 -17.77 2.13
C MET A 169 -1.03 -17.42 3.31
N ASN A 170 -0.16 -16.40 3.15
CA ASN A 170 0.72 -15.95 4.22
C ASN A 170 -0.05 -15.25 5.34
N ALA A 171 -1.12 -14.53 5.01
CA ALA A 171 -2.03 -13.88 5.96
C ALA A 171 -2.92 -14.88 6.71
N GLY A 172 -3.02 -16.12 6.22
CA GLY A 172 -3.89 -17.15 6.77
C GLY A 172 -5.36 -16.98 6.35
N GLU A 173 -5.62 -16.20 5.31
CA GLU A 173 -6.95 -16.07 4.69
C GLU A 173 -7.30 -17.28 3.83
N THR A 174 -6.27 -17.96 3.31
CA THR A 174 -6.37 -19.22 2.57
C THR A 174 -5.34 -20.24 3.07
N GLU A 175 -5.58 -21.52 2.80
CA GLU A 175 -4.63 -22.57 3.16
C GLU A 175 -3.33 -22.45 2.35
N LEU A 176 -2.19 -22.70 3.00
CA LEU A 176 -0.89 -22.75 2.32
C LEU A 176 -0.87 -23.95 1.36
N ALA A 177 -0.72 -23.66 0.07
CA ALA A 177 -0.63 -24.65 -1.00
C ALA A 177 0.40 -24.21 -2.05
N PRO A 178 0.90 -25.12 -2.90
CA PRO A 178 1.67 -24.74 -4.08
C PRO A 178 0.86 -23.81 -4.99
N VAL A 179 1.50 -22.77 -5.50
CA VAL A 179 0.89 -21.86 -6.50
C VAL A 179 0.96 -22.56 -7.85
N GLU A 180 -0.19 -23.01 -8.35
CA GLU A 180 -0.30 -23.73 -9.63
C GLU A 180 -0.32 -22.77 -10.83
N ASP A 181 -0.98 -21.62 -10.67
CA ASP A 181 -1.14 -20.62 -11.72
C ASP A 181 -0.32 -19.36 -11.42
N TRP A 182 0.68 -19.09 -12.24
CA TRP A 182 1.59 -17.94 -12.11
C TRP A 182 1.15 -16.77 -12.99
N MET A 183 -0.16 -16.55 -13.06
CA MET A 183 -0.76 -15.41 -13.74
C MET A 183 -0.87 -14.20 -12.81
N GLY A 184 -0.95 -13.01 -13.43
CA GLY A 184 -1.17 -11.76 -12.73
C GLY A 184 -2.54 -11.69 -12.07
N GLU A 185 -2.61 -10.94 -10.97
CA GLU A 185 -3.82 -10.76 -10.18
C GLU A 185 -4.06 -9.27 -9.93
N ASP A 186 -5.29 -8.85 -10.20
CA ASP A 186 -5.80 -7.53 -9.87
C ASP A 186 -6.67 -7.62 -8.60
N ALA A 187 -6.60 -6.61 -7.74
CA ALA A 187 -7.36 -6.56 -6.49
C ALA A 187 -7.89 -5.16 -6.17
N LEU A 188 -9.03 -5.12 -5.50
CA LEU A 188 -9.55 -3.92 -4.84
C LEU A 188 -9.24 -4.01 -3.35
N VAL A 189 -8.52 -3.04 -2.83
CA VAL A 189 -8.38 -2.82 -1.39
C VAL A 189 -9.35 -1.71 -1.00
N VAL A 190 -10.20 -1.94 0.00
CA VAL A 190 -11.19 -0.96 0.44
C VAL A 190 -11.53 -1.13 1.92
N ARG A 191 -11.98 -0.06 2.56
CA ARG A 191 -12.44 -0.04 3.97
C ARG A 191 -13.74 0.77 4.07
N PRO A 192 -14.88 0.22 3.64
CA PRO A 192 -16.17 0.93 3.68
C PRO A 192 -16.81 0.90 5.08
N PHE A 193 -16.52 -0.14 5.87
CA PHE A 193 -17.15 -0.40 7.18
C PHE A 193 -16.12 -0.58 8.30
N MET A 194 -15.08 0.26 8.31
CA MET A 194 -13.98 0.23 9.29
C MET A 194 -13.08 -1.02 9.27
N ILE A 195 -13.39 -2.02 8.44
CA ILE A 195 -12.58 -3.22 8.22
C ILE A 195 -11.97 -3.15 6.82
N VAL A 196 -10.66 -3.37 6.71
CA VAL A 196 -9.97 -3.40 5.40
C VAL A 196 -10.22 -4.75 4.75
N GLU A 197 -10.80 -4.72 3.57
CA GLU A 197 -11.04 -5.88 2.72
C GLU A 197 -10.10 -5.84 1.52
N VAL A 198 -9.71 -7.03 1.04
CA VAL A 198 -8.93 -7.21 -0.18
C VAL A 198 -9.70 -8.20 -1.05
N LEU A 199 -10.18 -7.73 -2.20
CA LEU A 199 -11.06 -8.49 -3.07
C LEU A 199 -10.39 -8.67 -4.41
N ARG A 200 -10.32 -9.92 -4.90
CA ARG A 200 -9.84 -10.17 -6.27
C ARG A 200 -10.80 -9.54 -7.27
N LEU A 201 -10.25 -8.78 -8.21
CA LEU A 201 -11.02 -8.21 -9.30
C LEU A 201 -11.22 -9.24 -10.41
N PRO A 202 -12.45 -9.34 -10.98
CA PRO A 202 -12.68 -10.10 -12.21
C PRO A 202 -11.88 -9.52 -13.39
N PRO A 203 -11.79 -10.25 -14.52
CA PRO A 203 -11.17 -9.75 -15.75
C PRO A 203 -11.67 -8.36 -16.13
N GLY A 204 -10.73 -7.46 -16.47
CA GLY A 204 -10.99 -6.06 -16.82
C GLY A 204 -11.39 -5.15 -15.65
N GLY A 205 -11.57 -5.69 -14.44
CA GLY A 205 -12.04 -4.93 -13.28
C GLY A 205 -11.09 -3.81 -12.84
N ALA A 206 -9.77 -4.02 -12.94
CA ALA A 206 -8.81 -2.96 -12.63
C ALA A 206 -8.88 -1.80 -13.64
N ALA A 207 -8.86 -2.10 -14.94
CA ALA A 207 -9.00 -1.07 -15.98
C ALA A 207 -10.32 -0.31 -15.85
N PHE A 208 -11.42 -1.02 -15.55
CA PHE A 208 -12.73 -0.43 -15.29
C PHE A 208 -12.67 0.58 -14.14
N LEU A 209 -12.21 0.15 -12.96
CA LEU A 209 -12.17 1.00 -11.76
C LEU A 209 -11.15 2.14 -11.89
N GLN A 210 -10.01 1.92 -12.56
CA GLN A 210 -9.01 2.96 -12.81
C GLN A 210 -9.55 4.05 -13.75
N SER A 211 -10.31 3.66 -14.77
CA SER A 211 -10.98 4.61 -15.65
C SER A 211 -11.98 5.46 -14.88
N LEU A 212 -12.82 4.85 -14.03
CA LEU A 212 -13.73 5.58 -13.15
C LEU A 212 -13.00 6.50 -12.16
N GLU A 213 -11.93 6.02 -11.52
CA GLU A 213 -11.10 6.81 -10.60
C GLU A 213 -10.46 8.03 -11.29
N SER A 214 -10.10 7.91 -12.57
CA SER A 214 -9.61 9.02 -13.39
C SER A 214 -10.69 10.06 -13.77
N GLY A 215 -11.94 9.79 -13.41
CA GLY A 215 -13.09 10.67 -13.64
C GLY A 215 -13.85 10.40 -14.93
N SER A 216 -13.52 9.35 -15.68
CA SER A 216 -14.27 8.94 -16.87
C SER A 216 -15.72 8.57 -16.55
N ASP A 217 -16.58 8.62 -17.56
CA ASP A 217 -17.95 8.13 -17.44
C ASP A 217 -18.02 6.60 -17.55
N LEU A 218 -19.18 6.04 -17.22
CA LEU A 218 -19.41 4.60 -17.20
C LEU A 218 -19.15 3.97 -18.58
N ALA A 219 -19.54 4.63 -19.67
CA ALA A 219 -19.33 4.12 -21.02
C ALA A 219 -17.84 4.01 -21.37
N ALA A 220 -17.07 5.06 -21.12
CA ALA A 220 -15.62 5.06 -21.35
C ALA A 220 -14.89 4.04 -20.45
N ALA A 221 -15.36 3.84 -19.21
CA ALA A 221 -14.81 2.81 -18.32
C ALA A 221 -15.09 1.39 -18.81
N VAL A 222 -16.29 1.13 -19.34
CA VAL A 222 -16.63 -0.14 -19.99
C VAL A 222 -15.74 -0.39 -21.21
N GLU A 223 -15.57 0.62 -22.07
CA GLU A 223 -14.73 0.51 -23.27
C GLU A 223 -13.27 0.18 -22.91
N ALA A 224 -12.70 0.87 -21.92
CA ALA A 224 -11.35 0.59 -21.43
C ALA A 224 -11.22 -0.85 -20.91
N ALA A 225 -12.20 -1.32 -20.14
CA ALA A 225 -12.18 -2.65 -19.57
C ALA A 225 -12.35 -3.76 -20.62
N THR A 226 -13.26 -3.58 -21.58
CA THR A 226 -13.46 -4.53 -22.69
C THR A 226 -12.26 -4.58 -23.64
N THR A 227 -11.55 -3.46 -23.81
CA THR A 227 -10.32 -3.42 -24.61
C THR A 227 -9.21 -4.24 -23.98
N GLU A 228 -9.12 -4.22 -22.65
CA GLU A 228 -8.11 -4.99 -21.91
C GLU A 228 -8.49 -6.47 -21.75
N ALA A 229 -9.76 -6.75 -21.47
CA ALA A 229 -10.29 -8.09 -21.24
C ALA A 229 -11.54 -8.35 -22.09
N ALA A 230 -11.41 -9.23 -23.08
CA ALA A 230 -12.50 -9.55 -24.01
C ALA A 230 -13.70 -10.25 -23.33
N ASP A 231 -13.47 -10.88 -22.18
CA ASP A 231 -14.47 -11.53 -21.33
C ASP A 231 -14.98 -10.62 -20.19
N PHE A 232 -14.72 -9.31 -20.25
CA PHE A 232 -15.21 -8.34 -19.27
C PHE A 232 -16.74 -8.40 -19.12
N ASP A 233 -17.19 -8.59 -17.88
CA ASP A 233 -18.59 -8.53 -17.49
C ASP A 233 -18.84 -7.28 -16.64
N LEU A 234 -19.52 -6.29 -17.23
CA LEU A 234 -19.92 -5.05 -16.54
C LEU A 234 -20.77 -5.35 -15.30
N SER A 235 -21.73 -6.28 -15.41
CA SER A 235 -22.66 -6.53 -14.31
C SER A 235 -21.92 -7.12 -13.12
N ALA A 236 -21.04 -8.09 -13.34
CA ALA A 236 -20.24 -8.69 -12.28
C ALA A 236 -19.29 -7.68 -11.62
N ASN A 237 -18.57 -6.88 -12.41
CA ASN A 237 -17.61 -5.89 -11.91
C ASN A 237 -18.29 -4.75 -11.14
N LEU A 238 -19.36 -4.17 -11.70
CA LEU A 238 -20.10 -3.09 -11.05
C LEU A 238 -20.80 -3.57 -9.78
N ALA A 239 -21.45 -4.74 -9.81
CA ALA A 239 -22.09 -5.31 -8.62
C ALA A 239 -21.06 -5.60 -7.52
N GLY A 240 -19.91 -6.18 -7.86
CA GLY A 240 -18.84 -6.44 -6.91
C GLY A 240 -18.31 -5.15 -6.27
N ALA A 241 -18.05 -4.11 -7.08
CA ALA A 241 -17.59 -2.81 -6.58
C ALA A 241 -18.62 -2.10 -5.67
N LEU A 242 -19.91 -2.18 -6.01
CA LEU A 242 -20.99 -1.64 -5.17
C LEU A 242 -21.11 -2.39 -3.84
N GLN A 243 -21.09 -3.72 -3.86
CA GLN A 243 -21.16 -4.54 -2.65
C GLN A 243 -19.95 -4.30 -1.74
N ALA A 244 -18.76 -4.09 -2.32
CA ALA A 244 -17.55 -3.72 -1.62
C ALA A 244 -17.53 -2.26 -1.12
N GLY A 245 -18.56 -1.46 -1.41
CA GLY A 245 -18.61 -0.05 -1.02
C GLY A 245 -17.52 0.81 -1.67
N ALA A 246 -17.12 0.50 -2.91
CA ALA A 246 -16.04 1.17 -3.62
C ALA A 246 -16.34 2.63 -4.02
N PHE A 247 -17.59 3.05 -3.97
CA PHE A 247 -18.05 4.38 -4.40
C PHE A 247 -18.66 5.15 -3.24
N ALA A 248 -18.47 6.47 -3.21
CA ALA A 248 -19.07 7.37 -2.23
C ALA A 248 -20.30 8.12 -2.82
N SER A 249 -20.23 8.50 -4.10
CA SER A 249 -21.33 9.19 -4.79
C SER A 249 -21.31 8.96 -6.30
N ILE A 250 -22.40 9.35 -6.96
CA ILE A 250 -22.53 9.41 -8.41
C ILE A 250 -22.80 10.85 -8.85
N ARG A 251 -22.24 11.22 -10.01
CA ARG A 251 -22.44 12.52 -10.66
C ARG A 251 -22.91 12.32 -12.09
N GLN A 252 -23.67 13.30 -12.57
CA GLN A 252 -24.18 13.33 -13.94
C GLN A 252 -23.86 14.69 -14.55
N GLU A 253 -23.45 14.71 -15.80
CA GLU A 253 -23.49 15.94 -16.57
C GLU A 253 -24.96 16.32 -16.86
N PRO A 254 -25.30 17.62 -16.88
CA PRO A 254 -26.61 18.07 -17.35
C PRO A 254 -26.81 17.61 -18.80
N LEU A 255 -28.03 17.18 -19.14
CA LEU A 255 -28.42 17.04 -20.54
C LEU A 255 -28.44 18.45 -21.16
N GLU A 256 -27.65 18.67 -22.20
CA GLU A 256 -27.76 19.85 -23.08
C GLU A 256 -29.08 19.82 -23.88
#